data_AF-A0A0E9XUT2-F1
#
_entry.id   AF-A0A0E9XUT2-F1
#
_cell.length_a   1.000
_cell.length_b   1.000
_cell.length_c   1.000
_cell.angle_alpha   90.00
_cell.angle_beta   90.00
_cell.angle_gamma   90.00
#
_symmetry.space_group_name_H-M   'P 1'
#
loop_
_entity.id
_entity.type
_entity.pdbx_description
1 polymer ?
#
loop_
_entity_poly.entity_id
_entity_poly.type
_entity_poly.pdbx_seq_one_letter_code
_entity_poly.pdbx_strand_id
1 'polypeptide(L)'
;MVLFTGGDELTTPVEEFLKESSDLQEVVNSCGGGYHVFNNKEKNNRTQVTELLEKIEVVLLKKTGYHHATMMIQQAERKIQAEEERKREEFERKIRAKEEKKREEAKKKIREEEERLRKFEREIRAEEERKREESVRKIRAEEEKKESTYNLIQFAEVAVNVIALYMGLKAK
;
A
#
# COMPACT_ATOMS: atom_id res chain seq x y z
N MET A 1 -0.79 54.62 -12.29
CA MET A 1 0.04 55.83 -12.33
C MET A 1 -0.67 56.86 -13.20
N VAL A 2 -0.77 58.10 -12.74
CA VAL A 2 -1.40 59.23 -13.45
C VAL A 2 -0.31 60.13 -14.05
N LEU A 3 -0.51 60.61 -15.26
CA LEU A 3 0.38 61.59 -15.91
C LEU A 3 -0.26 62.97 -15.86
N PHE A 4 0.39 63.90 -15.19
CA PHE A 4 0.02 65.31 -15.20
C PHE A 4 0.85 66.05 -16.24
N THR A 5 0.18 66.74 -17.15
CA THR A 5 0.81 67.55 -18.19
C THR A 5 0.71 69.04 -17.85
N GLY A 6 1.61 69.87 -18.39
CA GLY A 6 1.62 71.29 -18.07
C GLY A 6 2.26 71.58 -16.71
N GLY A 7 3.23 70.77 -16.29
CA GLY A 7 3.95 70.98 -15.04
C GLY A 7 4.63 72.34 -14.94
N ASP A 8 4.89 72.99 -16.07
CA ASP A 8 5.38 74.36 -16.18
C ASP A 8 4.36 75.45 -15.79
N GLU A 9 3.09 75.09 -15.64
CA GLU A 9 2.01 75.99 -15.22
C GLU A 9 1.73 75.88 -13.71
N LEU A 10 2.36 74.92 -13.02
CA LEU A 10 2.24 74.76 -11.59
C LEU A 10 3.08 75.83 -10.88
N THR A 11 2.42 76.62 -10.03
CA THR A 11 3.07 77.62 -9.16
C THR A 11 3.52 77.02 -7.82
N THR A 12 2.98 75.86 -7.46
CA THR A 12 3.28 75.11 -6.24
C THR A 12 3.70 73.69 -6.60
N PRO A 13 4.40 72.96 -5.71
CA PRO A 13 4.67 71.54 -5.91
C PRO A 13 3.37 70.77 -6.17
N VAL A 14 3.43 69.76 -7.04
CA VAL A 14 2.24 68.96 -7.41
C VAL A 14 1.59 68.31 -6.19
N GLU A 15 2.36 68.02 -5.14
CA GLU A 15 1.89 67.50 -3.86
C GLU A 15 0.96 68.47 -3.13
N GLU A 16 1.21 69.78 -3.25
CA GLU A 16 0.36 70.83 -2.68
C GLU A 16 -0.88 71.01 -3.54
N PHE A 17 -0.72 71.05 -4.87
CA PHE A 17 -1.83 71.10 -5.83
C PHE A 17 -2.82 69.93 -5.66
N LEU A 18 -2.31 68.71 -5.43
CA LEU A 18 -3.15 67.52 -5.20
C LEU A 18 -3.91 67.57 -3.86
N LYS A 19 -3.42 68.30 -2.86
CA LYS A 19 -4.12 68.45 -1.56
C LYS A 19 -5.29 69.43 -1.64
N GLU A 20 -5.26 70.33 -2.62
CA GLU A 20 -6.32 71.33 -2.82
C GLU A 20 -7.57 70.73 -3.49
N SER A 21 -7.47 69.54 -4.10
CA SER A 21 -8.58 68.88 -4.78
C SER A 21 -8.76 67.43 -4.30
N SER A 22 -9.87 67.18 -3.58
CA SER A 22 -10.28 65.83 -3.17
C SER A 22 -10.44 64.88 -4.35
N ASP A 23 -11.01 65.37 -5.45
CA ASP A 23 -11.35 64.58 -6.62
C ASP A 23 -10.08 64.13 -7.35
N LEU A 24 -9.09 65.02 -7.49
CA LEU A 24 -7.79 64.66 -8.07
C LEU A 24 -7.02 63.68 -7.17
N GLN A 25 -7.13 63.84 -5.85
CA GLN A 25 -6.53 62.92 -4.91
C GLN A 25 -7.14 61.52 -5.02
N GLU A 26 -8.47 61.42 -5.21
CA GLU A 26 -9.16 60.15 -5.44
C GLU A 26 -8.68 59.47 -6.73
N VAL A 27 -8.53 60.22 -7.83
CA VAL A 27 -8.02 59.71 -9.11
C VAL A 27 -6.61 59.14 -8.95
N VAL A 28 -5.70 59.85 -8.29
CA VAL A 28 -4.33 59.37 -8.04
C VAL A 28 -4.32 58.11 -7.18
N ASN A 29 -5.13 58.08 -6.13
CA ASN A 29 -5.25 56.93 -5.22
C ASN A 29 -5.82 55.70 -5.92
N SER A 30 -6.85 55.86 -6.75
CA SER A 30 -7.41 54.77 -7.57
C SER A 30 -6.38 54.12 -8.51
N CYS A 31 -5.36 54.90 -8.88
CA CYS A 31 -4.26 54.52 -9.76
C CYS A 31 -3.03 53.95 -9.03
N GLY A 32 -3.16 53.62 -7.73
CA GLY A 32 -2.07 53.09 -6.90
C GLY A 32 -1.15 54.16 -6.32
N GLY A 33 -1.61 55.42 -6.24
CA GLY A 33 -0.90 56.55 -5.61
C GLY A 33 0.25 57.13 -6.43
N GLY A 34 0.67 56.48 -7.52
CA GLY A 34 1.77 56.95 -8.35
C GLY A 34 1.35 58.04 -9.34
N TYR A 35 2.15 59.09 -9.46
CA TYR A 35 2.02 60.10 -10.51
C TYR A 35 3.38 60.49 -11.13
N HIS A 36 3.32 61.12 -12.30
CA HIS A 36 4.45 61.76 -12.96
C HIS A 36 3.99 63.10 -13.52
N VAL A 37 4.83 64.13 -13.41
CA VAL A 37 4.54 65.48 -13.91
C VAL A 37 5.43 65.75 -15.10
N PHE A 38 4.83 66.21 -16.19
CA PHE A 38 5.49 66.45 -17.46
C PHE A 38 5.41 67.93 -17.82
N ASN A 39 6.57 68.54 -18.09
CA ASN A 39 6.68 69.92 -18.53
C ASN A 39 6.66 69.96 -20.06
N ASN A 40 5.61 70.56 -20.63
CA ASN A 40 5.40 70.56 -22.07
C ASN A 40 6.19 71.66 -22.80
N LYS A 41 6.68 72.66 -22.06
CA LYS A 41 7.51 73.75 -22.62
C LYS A 41 8.96 73.30 -22.85
N GLU A 42 9.46 72.34 -22.08
CA GLU A 42 10.83 71.80 -22.22
C GLU A 42 10.94 70.72 -23.31
N LYS A 43 10.66 71.07 -24.56
CA LYS A 43 10.65 70.11 -25.69
C LYS A 43 11.99 69.41 -25.96
N ASN A 44 13.10 70.04 -25.56
CA ASN A 44 14.45 69.48 -25.74
C ASN A 44 14.89 68.58 -24.57
N ASN A 45 14.15 68.58 -23.47
CA ASN A 45 14.50 67.81 -22.29
C ASN A 45 14.02 66.36 -22.42
N ARG A 46 14.85 65.51 -23.01
CA ARG A 46 14.54 64.09 -23.17
C ARG A 46 14.56 63.30 -21.86
N THR A 47 15.10 63.86 -20.77
CA THR A 47 15.19 63.15 -19.48
C THR A 47 13.82 62.85 -18.87
N GLN A 48 12.85 63.75 -19.02
CA GLN A 48 11.47 63.54 -18.55
C GLN A 48 10.79 62.34 -19.23
N VAL A 49 11.09 62.13 -20.52
CA VAL A 49 10.60 60.97 -21.27
C VAL A 49 11.21 59.68 -20.73
N THR A 50 12.53 59.68 -20.48
CA THR A 50 13.24 58.54 -19.90
C THR A 50 12.69 58.18 -18.52
N GLU A 51 12.55 59.17 -17.62
CA GLU A 51 12.01 58.96 -16.27
C GLU A 51 10.56 58.45 -16.27
N LEU A 52 9.74 58.91 -17.22
CA LEU A 52 8.39 58.42 -17.40
C LEU A 52 8.39 56.94 -17.81
N LEU A 53 9.22 56.58 -18.79
CA LEU A 53 9.34 55.20 -19.28
C LEU A 53 9.86 54.25 -18.18
N GLU A 54 10.86 54.67 -17.40
CA GLU A 54 11.37 53.88 -16.26
C GLU A 54 10.28 53.65 -15.20
N LYS A 55 9.50 54.69 -14.85
CA LYS A 55 8.37 54.53 -13.91
C LYS A 55 7.30 53.57 -14.45
N ILE A 56 7.01 53.62 -15.75
CA ILE A 56 6.06 52.69 -16.40
C ILE A 56 6.59 51.25 -16.31
N GLU A 57 7.87 51.03 -16.58
CA GLU A 57 8.51 49.73 -16.52
C GLU A 57 8.46 49.13 -15.10
N VAL A 58 8.75 49.93 -14.07
CA VAL A 58 8.65 49.49 -12.66
C VAL A 58 7.22 49.09 -12.30
N VAL A 59 6.21 49.83 -12.75
CA VAL A 59 4.79 49.51 -12.49
C VAL A 59 4.37 48.23 -13.22
N LEU A 60 4.84 48.03 -14.45
CA LEU A 60 4.59 46.83 -15.23
C LEU A 60 5.25 45.61 -14.57
N LEU A 61 6.54 45.68 -14.26
CA LEU A 61 7.30 44.59 -13.62
C LEU A 61 6.67 44.15 -12.28
N LYS A 62 6.23 45.10 -11.46
CA LYS A 62 5.53 44.79 -10.20
C LYS A 62 4.22 44.04 -10.43
N LYS A 63 3.48 44.36 -11.50
CA LYS A 63 2.19 43.72 -11.80
C LYS A 63 2.34 42.38 -12.52
N THR A 64 3.17 42.30 -13.54
CA THR A 64 3.30 41.11 -14.41
C THR A 64 4.34 40.11 -13.90
N GLY A 65 5.45 40.59 -13.34
CA GLY A 65 6.53 39.76 -12.82
C GLY A 65 6.09 38.90 -11.62
N TYR A 66 5.34 39.50 -10.68
CA TYR A 66 4.82 38.78 -9.51
C TYR A 66 3.84 37.67 -9.93
N HIS A 67 2.87 38.00 -10.80
CA HIS A 67 1.85 37.04 -11.22
C HIS A 67 2.44 35.87 -12.02
N HIS A 68 3.38 36.15 -12.91
CA HIS A 68 4.07 35.13 -13.69
C HIS A 68 4.95 34.22 -12.81
N ALA A 69 5.70 34.80 -11.87
CA ALA A 69 6.51 34.03 -10.92
C ALA A 69 5.62 33.13 -10.03
N THR A 70 4.51 33.64 -9.49
CA THR A 70 3.58 32.85 -8.69
C THR A 70 2.97 31.69 -9.47
N MET A 71 2.55 31.90 -10.72
CA MET A 71 2.03 30.80 -11.56
C MET A 71 3.09 29.72 -11.82
N MET A 72 4.33 30.12 -12.12
CA MET A 72 5.42 29.18 -12.36
C MET A 72 5.76 28.36 -11.10
N ILE A 73 5.78 29.00 -9.93
CA ILE A 73 6.01 28.33 -8.64
C ILE A 73 4.89 27.33 -8.36
N GLN A 74 3.63 27.73 -8.50
CA GLN A 74 2.49 26.81 -8.29
C GLN A 74 2.51 25.62 -9.26
N GLN A 75 2.89 25.84 -10.52
CA GLN A 75 3.04 24.73 -11.48
C GLN A 75 4.18 23.79 -11.09
N ALA A 76 5.31 24.34 -10.62
CA ALA A 76 6.43 23.53 -10.14
C ALA A 76 6.04 22.70 -8.90
N GLU A 77 5.37 23.31 -7.93
CA GLU A 77 4.85 22.65 -6.73
C GLU A 77 3.90 21.50 -7.08
N ARG A 78 2.95 21.72 -8.01
CA ARG A 78 2.04 20.67 -8.48
C ARG A 78 2.77 19.49 -9.11
N LYS A 79 3.81 19.76 -9.90
CA LYS A 79 4.63 18.70 -10.52
C LYS A 79 5.40 17.90 -9.48
N ILE A 80 5.98 18.57 -8.48
CA ILE A 80 6.70 17.92 -7.38
C ILE A 80 5.73 17.02 -6.60
N GLN A 81 4.56 17.54 -6.20
CA GLN A 81 3.55 16.79 -5.46
C GLN A 81 3.08 15.55 -6.24
N ALA A 82 2.78 15.70 -7.54
CA ALA A 82 2.37 14.58 -8.38
C ALA A 82 3.47 13.51 -8.52
N GLU A 83 4.74 13.92 -8.59
CA GLU A 83 5.86 12.97 -8.66
C GLU A 83 6.10 12.25 -7.32
N GLU A 84 5.96 12.96 -6.20
CA GLU A 84 6.04 12.38 -4.85
C GLU A 84 4.92 11.36 -4.61
N GLU A 85 3.69 11.69 -4.98
CA GLU A 85 2.54 10.77 -4.90
C GLU A 85 2.78 9.53 -5.75
N ARG A 86 3.23 9.69 -7.00
CA ARG A 86 3.57 8.56 -7.88
C ARG A 86 4.65 7.67 -7.27
N LYS A 87 5.71 8.25 -6.70
CA LYS A 87 6.79 7.50 -6.05
C LYS A 87 6.29 6.74 -4.82
N ARG A 88 5.42 7.37 -4.02
CA ARG A 88 4.78 6.74 -2.86
C ARG A 88 3.93 5.55 -3.28
N GLU A 89 3.07 5.71 -4.29
CA GLU A 89 2.24 4.62 -4.81
C GLU A 89 3.10 3.46 -5.36
N GLU A 90 4.15 3.77 -6.10
CA GLU A 90 5.06 2.74 -6.65
C GLU A 90 5.75 1.96 -5.52
N PHE A 91 6.21 2.66 -4.48
CA PHE A 91 6.84 2.05 -3.32
C PHE A 91 5.85 1.15 -2.56
N GLU A 92 4.63 1.62 -2.31
CA GLU A 92 3.58 0.83 -1.69
C GLU A 92 3.22 -0.41 -2.51
N ARG A 93 3.12 -0.30 -3.84
CA ARG A 93 2.90 -1.46 -4.72
C ARG A 93 4.02 -2.48 -4.60
N LYS A 94 5.28 -2.04 -4.54
CA LYS A 94 6.44 -2.92 -4.37
C LYS A 94 6.42 -3.65 -3.02
N ILE A 95 6.01 -2.97 -1.94
CA ILE A 95 5.85 -3.60 -0.63
C ILE A 95 4.76 -4.68 -0.69
N ARG A 96 3.55 -4.32 -1.16
CA ARG A 96 2.42 -5.26 -1.25
C ARG A 96 2.77 -6.49 -2.09
N ALA A 97 3.42 -6.30 -3.25
CA ALA A 97 3.85 -7.40 -4.10
C ALA A 97 4.88 -8.32 -3.42
N LYS A 98 5.80 -7.78 -2.61
CA LYS A 98 6.75 -8.59 -1.84
C LYS A 98 6.06 -9.35 -0.71
N GLU A 99 5.13 -8.73 0.00
CA GLU A 99 4.36 -9.38 1.07
C GLU A 99 3.46 -10.50 0.54
N GLU A 100 2.80 -10.26 -0.60
CA GLU A 100 1.97 -11.26 -1.27
C GLU A 100 2.79 -12.48 -1.71
N LYS A 101 3.96 -12.26 -2.34
CA LYS A 101 4.88 -13.35 -2.69
C LYS A 101 5.32 -14.16 -1.47
N LYS A 102 5.73 -13.49 -0.38
CA LYS A 102 6.09 -14.17 0.86
C LYS A 102 4.92 -14.98 1.44
N ARG A 103 3.71 -14.45 1.36
CA ARG A 103 2.50 -15.11 1.85
C ARG A 103 2.17 -16.35 1.03
N GLU A 104 2.28 -16.28 -0.29
CA GLU A 104 2.06 -17.42 -1.17
C GLU A 104 3.13 -18.50 -0.99
N GLU A 105 4.40 -18.12 -0.84
CA GLU A 105 5.48 -19.06 -0.51
C GLU A 105 5.24 -19.76 0.84
N ALA A 106 4.81 -19.02 1.86
CA ALA A 106 4.49 -19.57 3.18
C ALA A 106 3.30 -20.54 3.10
N LYS A 107 2.21 -20.17 2.40
CA LYS A 107 1.06 -21.06 2.17
C LYS A 107 1.46 -22.35 1.46
N LYS A 108 2.33 -22.25 0.45
CA LYS A 108 2.81 -23.42 -0.29
C LYS A 108 3.58 -24.37 0.63
N LYS A 109 4.48 -23.86 1.46
CA LYS A 109 5.22 -24.66 2.45
C LYS A 109 4.30 -25.35 3.45
N ILE A 110 3.32 -24.61 4.00
CA ILE A 110 2.32 -25.18 4.92
C ILE A 110 1.56 -26.31 4.24
N ARG A 111 1.11 -26.11 3.00
CA ARG A 111 0.38 -27.13 2.24
C ARG A 111 1.23 -28.39 2.00
N GLU A 112 2.49 -28.22 1.61
CA GLU A 112 3.42 -29.34 1.42
C GLU A 112 3.65 -30.09 2.73
N GLU A 113 3.79 -29.39 3.85
CA GLU A 113 3.98 -29.99 5.17
C GLU A 113 2.72 -30.73 5.66
N GLU A 114 1.53 -30.15 5.46
CA GLU A 114 0.25 -30.81 5.75
C GLU A 114 0.05 -32.09 4.93
N GLU A 115 0.41 -32.08 3.65
CA GLU A 115 0.35 -33.28 2.80
C GLU A 115 1.33 -34.37 3.28
N ARG A 116 2.54 -33.98 3.70
CA ARG A 116 3.51 -34.92 4.31
C ARG A 116 2.99 -35.49 5.61
N LEU A 117 2.43 -34.67 6.48
CA LEU A 117 1.87 -35.11 7.76
C LEU A 117 0.71 -36.08 7.54
N ARG A 118 -0.22 -35.77 6.62
CA ARG A 118 -1.31 -36.68 6.24
C ARG A 118 -0.82 -38.02 5.71
N LYS A 119 0.27 -38.02 4.93
CA LYS A 119 0.87 -39.27 4.43
C LYS A 119 1.46 -40.09 5.58
N PHE A 120 2.21 -39.44 6.47
CA PHE A 120 2.80 -40.08 7.64
C PHE A 120 1.73 -40.67 8.59
N GLU A 121 0.65 -39.94 8.84
CA GLU A 121 -0.49 -40.44 9.64
C GLU A 121 -1.15 -41.68 9.03
N ARG A 122 -1.28 -41.73 7.69
CA ARG A 122 -1.81 -42.91 6.99
C ARG A 122 -0.88 -44.10 7.13
N GLU A 123 0.43 -43.88 7.03
CA GLU A 123 1.44 -44.93 7.21
C GLU A 123 1.42 -45.51 8.63
N ILE A 124 1.35 -44.64 9.65
CA ILE A 124 1.19 -45.08 11.05
C ILE A 124 -0.08 -45.93 11.20
N ARG A 125 -1.22 -45.44 10.69
CA ARG A 125 -2.49 -46.15 10.81
C ARG A 125 -2.45 -47.52 10.13
N ALA A 126 -1.88 -47.61 8.93
CA ALA A 126 -1.75 -48.86 8.20
C ALA A 126 -0.83 -49.85 8.92
N GLU A 127 0.26 -49.36 9.52
CA GLU A 127 1.18 -50.19 10.30
C GLU A 127 0.54 -50.70 11.60
N GLU A 128 -0.20 -49.85 12.30
CA GLU A 128 -0.98 -50.26 13.48
C GLU A 128 -2.03 -51.32 13.12
N GLU A 129 -2.73 -51.16 11.99
CA GLU A 129 -3.71 -52.12 11.50
C GLU A 129 -3.05 -53.46 11.15
N ARG A 130 -1.93 -53.45 10.42
CA ARG A 130 -1.14 -54.66 10.14
C ARG A 130 -0.74 -55.39 11.42
N LYS A 131 -0.25 -54.67 12.44
CA LYS A 131 0.14 -55.26 13.72
C LYS A 131 -1.07 -55.87 14.46
N ARG A 132 -2.22 -55.21 14.42
CA ARG A 132 -3.48 -55.74 14.98
C ARG A 132 -3.90 -57.01 14.25
N GLU A 133 -3.95 -57.00 12.93
CA GLU A 133 -4.29 -58.17 12.11
C GLU A 133 -3.35 -59.35 12.37
N GLU A 134 -2.04 -59.10 12.46
CA GLU A 134 -1.06 -60.14 12.76
C GLU A 134 -1.28 -60.73 14.16
N SER A 135 -1.57 -59.88 15.15
CA SER A 135 -1.89 -60.32 16.51
C SER A 135 -3.16 -61.17 16.55
N VAL A 136 -4.21 -60.74 15.85
CA VAL A 136 -5.47 -61.50 15.72
C VAL A 136 -5.24 -62.85 15.03
N ARG A 137 -4.42 -62.89 13.97
CA ARG A 137 -4.05 -64.15 13.28
C ARG A 137 -3.31 -65.12 14.21
N LYS A 138 -2.39 -64.61 15.03
CA LYS A 138 -1.66 -65.43 16.02
C LYS A 138 -2.61 -66.03 17.05
N ILE A 139 -3.52 -65.23 17.61
CA ILE A 139 -4.54 -65.69 18.57
C ILE A 139 -5.42 -66.77 17.93
N ARG A 140 -5.93 -66.54 16.71
CA ARG A 140 -6.79 -67.50 16.01
C ARG A 140 -6.08 -68.83 15.75
N ALA A 141 -4.83 -68.79 15.31
CA ALA A 141 -4.04 -70.00 15.09
C ALA A 141 -3.77 -70.78 16.39
N GLU A 142 -3.63 -70.10 17.53
CA GLU A 142 -3.53 -70.75 18.84
C GLU A 142 -4.86 -71.37 19.28
N GLU A 143 -5.98 -70.69 19.05
CA GLU A 143 -7.32 -71.21 19.34
C GLU A 143 -7.63 -72.46 18.51
N GLU A 144 -7.35 -72.44 17.20
CA GLU A 144 -7.53 -73.60 16.31
C GLU A 144 -6.67 -74.79 16.76
N LYS A 145 -5.44 -74.54 17.22
CA LYS A 145 -4.58 -75.59 17.80
C LYS A 145 -5.19 -76.15 19.09
N LYS A 146 -5.67 -75.30 19.99
CA LYS A 146 -6.34 -75.73 21.24
C LYS A 146 -7.57 -76.57 20.93
N GLU A 147 -8.41 -76.13 20.00
CA GLU A 147 -9.61 -76.86 19.56
C GLU A 147 -9.26 -78.22 18.94
N SER A 148 -8.24 -78.26 18.07
CA SER A 148 -7.75 -79.51 17.49
C SER A 148 -7.24 -80.48 18.55
N THR A 149 -6.47 -79.99 19.54
CA THR A 149 -6.02 -80.83 20.67
C THR A 149 -7.18 -81.34 21.52
N TYR A 150 -8.19 -80.51 21.77
CA TYR A 150 -9.39 -80.89 22.52
C TYR A 150 -10.17 -81.99 21.81
N ASN A 151 -10.40 -81.84 20.51
CA ASN A 151 -11.08 -82.83 19.69
C ASN A 151 -10.33 -84.17 19.64
N LEU A 152 -8.99 -84.14 19.55
CA LEU A 152 -8.16 -85.35 19.56
C LEU A 152 -8.25 -86.10 20.90
N ILE A 153 -8.21 -85.38 22.03
CA ILE A 153 -8.35 -85.95 23.37
C ILE A 153 -9.73 -86.60 23.52
N GLN A 154 -10.81 -85.89 23.15
CA GLN A 154 -12.17 -86.46 23.19
C GLN A 154 -12.30 -87.73 22.34
N PHE A 155 -11.69 -87.76 21.14
CA PHE A 155 -11.69 -88.94 20.29
C PHE A 155 -10.95 -90.11 20.95
N ALA A 156 -9.80 -89.86 21.57
CA ALA A 156 -9.04 -90.86 22.29
C ALA A 156 -9.82 -91.43 23.50
N GLU A 157 -10.50 -90.58 24.26
CA GLU A 157 -11.37 -91.01 25.38
C GLU A 157 -12.50 -91.93 24.90
N VAL A 158 -13.17 -91.58 23.80
CA VAL A 158 -14.22 -92.42 23.19
C VAL A 158 -13.63 -93.76 22.73
N ALA A 159 -12.48 -93.75 22.06
CA ALA A 159 -11.84 -94.98 21.57
C ALA A 159 -11.46 -95.92 22.73
N VAL A 160 -10.89 -95.39 23.82
CA VAL A 160 -10.57 -96.15 25.03
C VAL A 160 -11.84 -96.77 25.64
N ASN A 161 -12.93 -96.02 25.73
CA ASN A 161 -14.21 -96.51 26.25
C ASN A 161 -14.80 -97.64 25.38
N VAL A 162 -14.73 -97.52 24.05
CA VAL A 162 -15.19 -98.56 23.13
C VAL A 162 -14.35 -99.84 23.26
N ILE A 163 -13.02 -99.70 23.35
CA ILE A 163 -12.11 -100.84 23.54
C ILE A 163 -12.39 -101.53 24.89
N ALA A 164 -12.58 -100.77 25.96
CA ALA A 164 -12.91 -101.31 27.29
C ALA A 164 -14.23 -102.10 27.28
N LEU A 165 -15.26 -101.60 26.58
CA LEU A 165 -16.54 -102.30 26.38
C LEU A 165 -16.34 -103.61 25.60
N TYR A 166 -15.55 -103.60 24.52
CA TYR A 166 -15.32 -104.79 23.68
C TYR A 166 -14.50 -105.86 24.40
N MET A 167 -13.52 -105.47 25.21
CA MET A 167 -12.72 -106.41 26.02
C MET A 167 -13.46 -106.94 27.27
N GLY A 168 -14.74 -106.59 27.47
CA GLY A 168 -15.54 -107.07 28.59
C GLY A 168 -15.10 -106.51 29.95
N LEU A 169 -14.26 -105.47 29.95
CA LEU A 169 -13.83 -104.76 31.15
C LEU A 169 -14.97 -103.83 31.60
N LYS A 170 -16.05 -104.39 32.14
CA LYS A 170 -17.00 -103.58 32.92
C LYS A 170 -16.28 -103.10 34.17
N ALA A 171 -15.98 -101.80 34.23
CA ALA A 171 -15.67 -101.16 35.50
C ALA A 171 -16.84 -101.39 36.46
N LYS A 172 -16.54 -101.95 37.64
CA LYS A 172 -17.43 -101.89 38.81
C LYS A 172 -17.53 -100.46 39.29
#